data_AF-A0A7C1UCP6-F1
#
_entry.id   AF-A0A7C1UCP6-F1
#
_cell.length_a   1.000
_cell.length_b   1.000
_cell.length_c   1.000
_cell.angle_alpha   90.00
_cell.angle_beta   90.00
_cell.angle_gamma   90.00
#
_symmetry.space_group_name_H-M   'P 1'
#
loop_
_entity.id
_entity.type
_entity.pdbx_description
1 polymer ?
#
loop_
_entity_poly.entity_id
_entity_poly.type
_entity_poly.pdbx_seq_one_letter_code
_entity_poly.pdbx_strand_id
1 'polypeptide(L)'
;MTAATDELNPPVKTPPSSFAIDESDEAGAIDVLRRGLRASPELREGAVATVGTGLISTVGRLSIPILIQQILDRGVIGPDGFRPGFVYTAAAVATAVILVVVVLSRITIRLVRAAQDTLYGLRVKAFAHIHELSMATHTETRKGALVSRVTSDVETLARFSEWGALAWIIDGTMIVGTVVVMFVYSWQLALITVAIFAPLIPIFRAIQRRQLAAYDEWRSRVSDTMSEVSEAVGGAAPVRVYGLRERERRRLRRSVDE
;
A
#
# COMPACT_ATOMS: atom_id res chain seq x y z
N MET A 1 -33.32 52.37 -21.82
CA MET A 1 -33.90 51.65 -20.67
C MET A 1 -33.03 50.43 -20.35
N THR A 2 -31.73 50.65 -20.12
CA THR A 2 -30.76 49.55 -19.90
C THR A 2 -29.52 50.10 -19.18
N ALA A 3 -29.66 50.51 -17.92
CA ALA A 3 -28.54 50.93 -17.09
C ALA A 3 -28.94 50.92 -15.61
N ALA A 4 -29.19 49.74 -15.03
CA ALA A 4 -29.44 49.62 -13.58
C ALA A 4 -29.46 48.17 -13.04
N THR A 5 -28.48 47.30 -13.39
CA THR A 5 -28.45 45.94 -12.81
C THR A 5 -27.06 45.42 -12.40
N ASP A 6 -26.01 46.24 -12.40
CA ASP A 6 -24.63 45.74 -12.15
C ASP A 6 -24.05 46.06 -10.76
N GLU A 7 -24.86 46.47 -9.78
CA GLU A 7 -24.38 46.90 -8.46
C GLU A 7 -24.73 45.97 -7.28
N LEU A 8 -25.24 44.75 -7.52
CA LEU A 8 -25.74 43.89 -6.43
C LEU A 8 -24.89 42.65 -6.08
N ASN A 9 -23.63 42.58 -6.49
CA ASN A 9 -22.74 41.48 -6.09
C ASN A 9 -21.48 42.01 -5.38
N PRO A 10 -21.39 41.97 -4.04
CA PRO A 10 -20.15 42.32 -3.36
C PRO A 10 -19.05 41.32 -3.75
N PRO A 11 -17.78 41.76 -3.88
CA PRO A 11 -16.69 40.86 -4.22
C PRO A 11 -16.57 39.77 -3.14
N VAL A 12 -16.63 38.51 -3.58
CA VAL A 12 -16.37 37.34 -2.73
C VAL A 12 -14.98 37.51 -2.15
N LYS A 13 -14.89 37.81 -0.85
CA LYS A 13 -13.60 37.81 -0.14
C LYS A 13 -13.08 36.39 -0.15
N THR A 14 -12.01 36.16 -0.90
CA THR A 14 -11.19 34.96 -0.79
C THR A 14 -10.72 34.84 0.67
N PRO A 15 -10.85 33.65 1.29
CA PRO A 15 -10.38 33.44 2.66
C PRO A 15 -8.85 33.70 2.74
N PRO A 16 -8.35 34.16 3.90
CA PRO A 16 -6.93 34.44 4.08
C PRO A 16 -6.06 33.22 3.74
N SER A 17 -4.98 33.47 3.01
CA SER A 17 -4.01 32.49 2.49
C SER A 17 -3.26 31.67 3.54
N SER A 18 -3.58 31.82 4.83
CA SER A 18 -2.95 31.07 5.94
C SER A 18 -3.36 29.59 6.01
N PHE A 19 -4.28 29.16 5.15
CA PHE A 19 -4.71 27.76 5.00
C PHE A 19 -4.54 27.22 3.58
N ALA A 20 -3.80 27.93 2.72
CA ALA A 20 -3.32 27.33 1.49
C ALA A 20 -2.33 26.24 1.89
N ILE A 21 -2.74 24.98 1.73
CA ILE A 21 -1.82 23.85 1.76
C ILE A 21 -0.83 24.17 0.64
N ASP A 22 0.41 24.45 1.01
CA ASP A 22 1.47 24.72 0.06
C ASP A 22 1.66 23.45 -0.78
N GLU A 23 1.06 23.42 -1.97
CA GLU A 23 1.18 22.33 -2.94
C GLU A 23 2.63 22.11 -3.41
N SER A 24 3.57 22.99 -3.02
CA SER A 24 4.99 22.85 -3.34
C SER A 24 5.76 21.89 -2.43
N ASP A 25 5.14 21.41 -1.34
CA ASP A 25 5.71 20.40 -0.45
C ASP A 25 5.02 19.03 -0.68
N GLU A 26 4.98 18.57 -1.93
CA GLU A 26 4.92 17.13 -2.22
C GLU A 26 6.18 16.49 -1.64
N ALA A 27 6.18 16.29 -0.31
CA ALA A 27 7.15 15.46 0.35
C ALA A 27 7.11 14.10 -0.37
N GLY A 28 8.10 13.87 -1.23
CA GLY A 28 8.15 12.67 -2.04
C GLY A 28 7.96 11.45 -1.14
N ALA A 29 7.24 10.44 -1.60
CA ALA A 29 6.92 9.26 -0.79
C ALA A 29 8.16 8.68 -0.07
N ILE A 30 9.34 8.78 -0.71
CA ILE A 30 10.65 8.39 -0.18
C ILE A 30 11.06 9.22 1.06
N ASP A 31 10.78 10.51 1.05
CA ASP A 31 11.18 11.45 2.08
C ASP A 31 10.28 11.36 3.33
N VAL A 32 8.99 11.05 3.11
CA VAL A 32 8.04 10.64 4.16
C VAL A 32 8.46 9.30 4.78
N LEU A 33 8.84 8.31 3.96
CA LEU A 33 9.40 7.03 4.40
C LEU A 33 10.65 7.22 5.26
N ARG A 34 11.57 8.09 4.82
CA ARG A 34 12.83 8.37 5.51
C ARG A 34 12.61 9.01 6.87
N ARG A 35 11.62 9.91 6.97
CA ARG A 35 11.19 10.51 8.24
C ARG A 35 10.51 9.48 9.14
N GLY A 36 9.63 8.64 8.60
CA GLY A 36 8.97 7.55 9.32
C GLY A 36 9.96 6.55 9.94
N LEU A 37 10.96 6.12 9.17
CA LEU A 37 12.03 5.22 9.63
C LEU A 37 12.95 5.84 10.70
N ARG A 38 13.09 7.17 10.73
CA ARG A 38 13.86 7.88 11.77
C ARG A 38 13.06 8.06 13.06
N ALA A 39 11.74 8.20 12.97
CA ALA A 39 10.85 8.42 14.11
C ALA A 39 10.51 7.12 14.87
N SER A 40 10.68 5.95 14.25
CA SER A 40 10.28 4.65 14.80
C SER A 40 11.49 3.72 14.99
N PRO A 41 12.20 3.80 16.13
CA PRO A 41 13.34 2.92 16.41
C PRO A 41 12.96 1.43 16.38
N GLU A 42 11.70 1.10 16.72
CA GLU A 42 11.18 -0.27 16.66
C GLU A 42 11.12 -0.85 15.24
N LEU A 43 10.86 -0.02 14.22
CA LEU A 43 10.92 -0.46 12.82
C LEU A 43 12.37 -0.69 12.38
N ARG A 44 13.32 0.08 12.94
CA ARG A 44 14.74 -0.02 12.58
C ARG A 44 15.43 -1.25 13.14
N GLU A 45 15.01 -1.73 14.31
CA GLU A 45 15.68 -2.82 15.04
C GLU A 45 15.42 -4.23 14.44
N GLY A 46 14.44 -4.37 13.53
CA GLY A 46 14.19 -5.60 12.77
C GLY A 46 14.28 -5.45 11.26
N ALA A 47 14.06 -4.25 10.70
CA ALA A 47 13.95 -4.06 9.26
C ALA A 47 15.20 -4.48 8.48
N VAL A 48 16.40 -4.21 8.99
CA VAL A 48 17.65 -4.59 8.29
C VAL A 48 17.77 -6.11 8.17
N ALA A 49 17.46 -6.84 9.25
CA ALA A 49 17.46 -8.30 9.24
C ALA A 49 16.37 -8.87 8.33
N THR A 50 15.16 -8.27 8.34
CA THR A 50 14.05 -8.67 7.47
C THR A 50 14.38 -8.46 6.00
N VAL A 51 14.85 -7.26 5.63
CA VAL A 51 15.24 -6.92 4.26
C VAL A 51 16.42 -7.77 3.82
N GLY A 52 17.45 -7.93 4.66
CA GLY A 52 18.61 -8.77 4.36
C GLY A 52 18.23 -10.22 4.11
N THR A 53 17.44 -10.84 5.00
CA THR A 53 16.97 -12.23 4.84
C THR A 53 16.05 -12.38 3.64
N GLY A 54 15.19 -11.38 3.39
CA GLY A 54 14.33 -11.28 2.21
C GLY A 54 15.14 -11.27 0.92
N LEU A 55 16.14 -10.41 0.81
CA LEU A 55 17.02 -10.31 -0.36
C LEU A 55 17.80 -11.61 -0.59
N ILE A 56 18.39 -12.20 0.46
CA ILE A 56 19.09 -13.49 0.37
C ILE A 56 18.14 -14.58 -0.13
N SER A 57 16.92 -14.65 0.43
CA SER A 57 15.91 -15.61 -0.01
C SER A 57 15.51 -15.40 -1.48
N THR A 58 15.47 -14.15 -1.94
CA THR A 58 15.13 -13.78 -3.33
C THR A 58 16.22 -14.25 -4.29
N VAL A 59 17.48 -13.99 -3.97
CA VAL A 59 18.63 -14.49 -4.76
C VAL A 59 18.64 -16.02 -4.77
N GLY A 60 18.32 -16.67 -3.65
CA GLY A 60 18.18 -18.12 -3.60
C GLY A 60 17.05 -18.66 -4.50
N ARG A 61 15.92 -17.94 -4.63
CA ARG A 61 14.84 -18.30 -5.57
C ARG A 61 15.29 -18.26 -7.03
N LEU A 62 16.16 -17.32 -7.39
CA LEU A 62 16.75 -17.25 -8.75
C LEU A 62 17.65 -18.44 -9.07
N SER A 63 18.14 -19.17 -8.06
CA SER A 63 18.93 -20.38 -8.26
C SER A 63 18.08 -21.56 -8.75
N ILE A 64 16.76 -21.57 -8.46
CA ILE A 64 15.89 -22.72 -8.80
C ILE A 64 15.81 -22.96 -10.33
N PRO A 65 15.48 -21.97 -11.17
CA PRO A 65 15.46 -22.16 -12.63
C PRO A 65 16.82 -22.55 -13.19
N ILE A 66 17.89 -21.97 -12.66
CA ILE A 66 19.28 -22.26 -13.05
C ILE A 66 19.62 -23.73 -12.74
N LEU A 67 19.25 -24.23 -11.56
CA LEU A 67 19.47 -25.61 -11.16
C LEU A 67 18.70 -26.58 -12.07
N ILE A 68 17.44 -26.27 -12.38
CA ILE A 68 16.64 -27.07 -13.32
C ILE A 68 17.33 -27.15 -14.68
N GLN A 69 17.77 -26.01 -15.22
CA GLN A 69 18.47 -25.94 -16.50
C GLN A 69 19.79 -26.74 -16.47
N GLN A 70 20.60 -26.63 -15.42
CA GLN A 70 21.83 -27.40 -15.29
C GLN A 70 21.59 -28.92 -15.21
N ILE A 71 20.53 -29.35 -14.50
CA ILE A 71 20.15 -30.77 -14.43
C ILE A 71 19.74 -31.29 -15.80
N LEU A 72 18.95 -30.51 -16.55
CA LEU A 72 18.52 -30.89 -17.90
C LEU A 72 19.70 -30.95 -18.87
N ASP A 73 20.50 -29.89 -18.95
CA ASP A 73 21.56 -29.75 -19.95
C ASP A 73 22.72 -30.72 -19.72
N ARG A 74 23.11 -30.97 -18.46
CA ARG A 74 24.27 -31.82 -18.13
C ARG A 74 23.90 -33.24 -17.71
N GLY A 75 22.67 -33.46 -17.27
CA GLY A 75 22.24 -34.74 -16.72
C GLY A 75 21.37 -35.58 -17.66
N VAL A 76 20.64 -34.93 -18.57
CA VAL A 76 19.62 -35.61 -19.41
C VAL A 76 19.87 -35.41 -20.91
N ILE A 77 20.06 -34.16 -21.34
CA ILE A 77 20.10 -33.76 -22.77
C ILE A 77 21.55 -33.63 -23.28
N GLY A 78 22.53 -33.74 -22.39
CA GLY A 78 23.95 -33.57 -22.73
C GLY A 78 24.49 -34.61 -23.73
N PRO A 79 25.64 -34.33 -24.37
CA PRO A 79 26.25 -35.21 -25.39
C PRO A 79 26.60 -36.61 -24.88
N ASP A 80 26.82 -36.77 -23.57
CA ASP A 80 27.11 -38.05 -22.90
C ASP A 80 25.84 -38.88 -22.60
N GLY A 81 24.64 -38.37 -22.94
CA GLY A 81 23.35 -39.01 -22.62
C GLY A 81 22.97 -38.91 -21.14
N PHE A 82 22.07 -39.81 -20.70
CA PHE A 82 21.53 -39.79 -19.34
C PHE A 82 22.58 -40.23 -18.30
N ARG A 83 22.92 -39.33 -17.36
CA ARG A 83 23.93 -39.55 -16.31
C ARG A 83 23.29 -39.63 -14.93
N PRO A 84 22.82 -40.81 -14.50
CA PRO A 84 22.03 -40.95 -13.27
C PRO A 84 22.76 -40.45 -12.01
N GLY A 85 24.06 -40.71 -11.87
CA GLY A 85 24.84 -40.25 -10.71
C GLY A 85 24.92 -38.72 -10.59
N PHE A 86 25.05 -38.01 -11.71
CA PHE A 86 25.02 -36.54 -11.72
C PHE A 86 23.60 -36.03 -11.45
N VAL A 87 22.57 -36.64 -12.06
CA VAL A 87 21.18 -36.23 -11.88
C VAL A 87 20.74 -36.38 -10.41
N TYR A 88 21.03 -37.51 -9.76
CA TYR A 88 20.65 -37.71 -8.36
C TYR A 88 21.39 -36.76 -7.41
N THR A 89 22.68 -36.53 -7.63
CA THR A 89 23.46 -35.60 -6.79
C THR A 89 23.01 -34.15 -7.00
N ALA A 90 22.81 -33.73 -8.25
CA ALA A 90 22.30 -32.39 -8.56
C ALA A 90 20.86 -32.19 -8.04
N ALA A 91 19.99 -33.20 -8.13
CA ALA A 91 18.65 -33.15 -7.57
C ALA A 91 18.65 -33.08 -6.03
N ALA A 92 19.56 -33.81 -5.35
CA ALA A 92 19.72 -33.73 -3.91
C ALA A 92 20.19 -32.34 -3.47
N VAL A 93 21.19 -31.77 -4.17
CA VAL A 93 21.66 -30.40 -3.94
C VAL A 93 20.54 -29.39 -4.20
N ALA A 94 19.80 -29.53 -5.29
CA ALA A 94 18.68 -28.64 -5.61
C ALA A 94 17.59 -28.70 -4.53
N THR A 95 17.27 -29.90 -4.02
CA THR A 95 16.33 -30.08 -2.92
C THR A 95 16.84 -29.37 -1.65
N ALA A 96 18.12 -29.51 -1.31
CA ALA A 96 18.72 -28.83 -0.17
C ALA A 96 18.66 -27.30 -0.31
N VAL A 97 18.98 -26.76 -1.49
CA VAL A 97 18.89 -25.32 -1.79
C VAL A 97 17.45 -24.83 -1.65
N ILE A 98 16.46 -25.56 -2.21
CA ILE A 98 15.05 -25.23 -2.09
C ILE A 98 14.61 -25.21 -0.61
N LEU A 99 15.02 -26.20 0.18
CA LEU A 99 14.71 -26.24 1.61
C LEU A 99 15.30 -25.03 2.35
N VAL A 100 16.55 -24.66 2.07
CA VAL A 100 17.19 -23.46 2.64
C VAL A 100 16.40 -22.20 2.26
N VAL A 101 16.03 -22.04 0.99
CA VAL A 101 15.24 -20.89 0.52
C VAL A 101 13.88 -20.84 1.21
N VAL A 102 13.21 -21.98 1.38
CA VAL A 102 11.93 -22.07 2.11
C VAL A 102 12.12 -21.65 3.57
N VAL A 103 13.16 -22.14 4.25
CA VAL A 103 13.46 -21.78 5.64
C VAL A 103 13.73 -20.29 5.77
N LEU A 104 14.59 -19.72 4.93
CA LEU A 104 14.87 -18.28 4.92
C LEU A 104 13.60 -17.46 4.68
N SER A 105 12.76 -17.88 3.74
CA SER A 105 11.47 -17.23 3.48
C SER A 105 10.53 -17.28 4.69
N ARG A 106 10.54 -18.37 5.47
CA ARG A 106 9.76 -18.48 6.71
C ARG A 106 10.30 -17.56 7.81
N ILE A 107 11.62 -17.40 7.91
CA ILE A 107 12.25 -16.47 8.85
C ILE A 107 11.81 -15.04 8.51
N THR A 108 11.89 -14.64 7.24
CA THR A 108 11.43 -13.31 6.80
C THR A 108 9.98 -13.03 7.21
N ILE A 109 9.06 -13.98 6.99
CA ILE A 109 7.65 -13.82 7.40
C ILE A 109 7.50 -13.68 8.92
N ARG A 110 8.29 -14.42 9.72
CA ARG A 110 8.25 -14.30 11.19
C ARG A 110 8.74 -12.93 11.66
N LEU A 111 9.79 -12.40 11.05
CA LEU A 111 10.29 -11.06 11.38
C LEU A 111 9.27 -9.98 11.01
N VAL A 112 8.54 -10.14 9.90
CA VAL A 112 7.42 -9.24 9.56
C VAL A 112 6.34 -9.27 10.62
N ARG A 113 5.94 -10.47 11.09
CA ARG A 113 4.95 -10.60 12.18
C ARG A 113 5.42 -9.98 13.49
N ALA A 114 6.68 -10.15 13.86
CA ALA A 114 7.24 -9.51 15.05
C ALA A 114 7.22 -7.97 14.94
N ALA A 115 7.45 -7.42 13.75
CA ALA A 115 7.28 -5.99 13.50
C ALA A 115 5.81 -5.56 13.62
N GLN A 116 4.85 -6.41 13.22
CA GLN A 116 3.42 -6.13 13.43
C GLN A 116 3.05 -6.08 14.92
N ASP A 117 3.53 -7.03 15.72
CA ASP A 117 3.27 -7.06 17.17
C ASP A 117 3.81 -5.78 17.84
N THR A 118 4.94 -5.28 17.35
CA THR A 118 5.54 -4.05 17.85
C THR A 118 4.74 -2.81 17.45
N LEU A 119 4.28 -2.73 16.20
CA LEU A 119 3.37 -1.67 15.71
C LEU A 119 2.03 -1.69 16.44
N TYR A 120 1.50 -2.87 16.76
CA TYR A 120 0.32 -3.04 17.58
C TYR A 120 0.54 -2.46 18.99
N GLY A 121 1.69 -2.75 19.62
CA GLY A 121 2.08 -2.16 20.89
C GLY A 121 2.15 -0.62 20.87
N LEU A 122 2.67 -0.04 19.79
CA LEU A 122 2.65 1.42 19.56
C LEU A 122 1.22 1.97 19.49
N ARG A 123 0.31 1.30 18.78
CA ARG A 123 -1.11 1.71 18.74
C ARG A 123 -1.72 1.70 20.13
N VAL A 124 -1.50 0.65 20.92
CA VAL A 124 -2.02 0.56 22.29
C VAL A 124 -1.49 1.71 23.15
N LYS A 125 -0.18 2.01 23.08
CA LYS A 125 0.42 3.14 23.81
C LYS A 125 -0.12 4.50 23.36
N ALA A 126 -0.29 4.71 22.05
CA ALA A 126 -0.84 5.94 21.51
C ALA A 126 -2.30 6.15 21.95
N PHE A 127 -3.10 5.08 21.94
CA PHE A 127 -4.47 5.11 22.46
C PHE A 127 -4.54 5.42 23.95
N ALA A 128 -3.66 4.83 24.76
CA ALA A 128 -3.57 5.12 26.19
C ALA A 128 -3.19 6.59 26.43
N HIS A 129 -2.21 7.11 25.71
CA HIS A 129 -1.79 8.51 25.82
C HIS A 129 -2.89 9.51 25.42
N ILE A 130 -3.70 9.18 24.40
CA ILE A 130 -4.88 9.98 24.03
C ILE A 130 -5.91 10.02 25.18
N HIS A 131 -6.10 8.91 25.90
CA HIS A 131 -7.03 8.85 27.03
C HIS A 131 -6.52 9.59 28.27
N GLU A 132 -5.21 9.77 28.41
CA GLU A 132 -4.59 10.51 29.51
C GLU A 132 -4.48 12.03 29.24
N LEU A 133 -4.80 12.47 28.02
CA LEU A 133 -4.70 13.89 27.64
C LEU A 133 -5.84 14.71 28.25
N SER A 134 -5.49 15.81 28.93
CA SER A 134 -6.45 16.65 29.66
C SER A 134 -7.53 17.26 28.75
N MET A 135 -8.70 17.53 29.35
CA MET A 135 -9.88 18.10 28.67
C MET A 135 -9.64 19.51 28.07
N ALA A 136 -8.55 20.19 28.43
CA ALA A 136 -8.20 21.52 27.91
C ALA A 136 -7.74 21.46 26.43
N THR A 137 -7.02 20.42 26.02
CA THR A 137 -6.60 20.20 24.62
C THR A 137 -7.74 19.68 23.73
N HIS A 138 -8.80 19.14 24.35
CA HIS A 138 -9.99 18.60 23.68
C HIS A 138 -10.95 19.66 23.12
N THR A 139 -10.73 20.95 23.43
CA THR A 139 -11.64 22.04 23.09
C THR A 139 -11.18 22.85 21.86
N GLU A 140 -9.89 22.78 21.51
CA GLU A 140 -9.29 23.63 20.45
C GLU A 140 -9.06 22.88 19.11
N THR A 141 -9.22 21.56 19.08
CA THR A 141 -9.10 20.74 17.86
C THR A 141 -10.32 19.83 17.68
N ARG A 142 -10.92 19.83 16.48
CA ARG A 142 -12.05 18.96 16.11
C ARG A 142 -11.79 17.51 16.56
N LYS A 143 -12.52 17.05 17.58
CA LYS A 143 -12.35 15.77 18.31
C LYS A 143 -12.16 14.52 17.41
N GLY A 144 -12.67 14.54 16.17
CA GLY A 144 -12.51 13.43 15.23
C GLY A 144 -11.19 13.41 14.44
N ALA A 145 -10.53 14.56 14.23
CA ALA A 145 -9.35 14.64 13.37
C ALA A 145 -8.09 14.05 14.03
N LEU A 146 -7.91 14.27 15.33
CA LEU A 146 -6.76 13.72 16.08
C LEU A 146 -6.87 12.19 16.25
N VAL A 147 -8.05 11.69 16.57
CA VAL A 147 -8.31 10.24 16.68
C VAL A 147 -8.18 9.57 15.31
N SER A 148 -8.71 10.17 14.24
CA SER A 148 -8.58 9.64 12.87
C SER A 148 -7.11 9.57 12.43
N ARG A 149 -6.31 10.61 12.68
CA ARG A 149 -4.88 10.62 12.34
C ARG A 149 -4.09 9.56 13.09
N VAL A 150 -4.29 9.41 14.40
CA VAL A 150 -3.53 8.42 15.18
C VAL A 150 -3.94 6.98 14.89
N THR A 151 -5.18 6.74 14.49
CA THR A 151 -5.68 5.38 14.23
C THR A 151 -5.54 4.99 12.76
N SER A 152 -6.09 5.80 11.85
CA SER A 152 -6.16 5.50 10.42
C SER A 152 -4.82 5.70 9.71
N ASP A 153 -4.07 6.76 10.03
CA ASP A 153 -2.79 7.01 9.34
C ASP A 153 -1.72 6.04 9.83
N VAL A 154 -1.69 5.72 11.13
CA VAL A 154 -0.79 4.69 11.68
C VAL A 154 -1.14 3.31 11.13
N GLU A 155 -2.42 3.02 10.93
CA GLU A 155 -2.83 1.77 10.28
C GLU A 155 -2.43 1.70 8.81
N THR A 156 -2.56 2.81 8.10
CA THR A 156 -2.14 2.90 6.70
C THR A 156 -0.62 2.79 6.57
N LEU A 157 0.14 3.44 7.43
CA LEU A 157 1.60 3.34 7.48
C LEU A 157 2.08 1.92 7.84
N ALA A 158 1.39 1.26 8.76
CA ALA A 158 1.66 -0.13 9.12
C ALA A 158 1.41 -1.06 7.92
N ARG A 159 0.25 -0.95 7.26
CA ARG A 159 -0.08 -1.77 6.07
C ARG A 159 0.89 -1.52 4.92
N PHE A 160 1.27 -0.27 4.69
CA PHE A 160 2.27 0.10 3.69
C PHE A 160 3.64 -0.51 4.01
N SER A 161 4.07 -0.48 5.26
CA SER A 161 5.35 -1.07 5.68
C SER A 161 5.35 -2.60 5.57
N GLU A 162 4.21 -3.24 5.87
CA GLU A 162 4.04 -4.69 5.86
C GLU A 162 3.99 -5.27 4.45
N TRP A 163 3.09 -4.75 3.61
CA TRP A 163 2.81 -5.32 2.29
C TRP A 163 3.38 -4.50 1.15
N GLY A 164 3.46 -3.18 1.29
CA GLY A 164 3.93 -2.29 0.23
C GLY A 164 5.45 -2.30 0.12
N ALA A 165 6.13 -1.77 1.15
CA ALA A 165 7.56 -1.49 1.10
C ALA A 165 8.41 -2.75 0.89
N LEU A 166 8.12 -3.84 1.63
CA LEU A 166 8.88 -5.09 1.51
C LEU A 166 8.64 -5.78 0.18
N ALA A 167 7.40 -5.84 -0.31
CA ALA A 167 7.10 -6.43 -1.61
C ALA A 167 7.80 -5.65 -2.74
N TRP A 168 7.76 -4.32 -2.70
CA TRP A 168 8.47 -3.49 -3.68
C TRP A 168 9.97 -3.78 -3.75
N ILE A 169 10.63 -3.95 -2.60
CA ILE A 169 12.06 -4.28 -2.55
C ILE A 169 12.32 -5.70 -3.05
N ILE A 170 11.57 -6.69 -2.53
CA ILE A 170 11.75 -8.11 -2.84
C ILE A 170 11.40 -8.40 -4.30
N ASP A 171 10.20 -8.02 -4.75
CA ASP A 171 9.72 -8.27 -6.10
C ASP A 171 10.49 -7.44 -7.12
N GLY A 172 10.84 -6.19 -6.79
CA GLY A 172 11.72 -5.37 -7.63
C GLY A 172 13.09 -6.02 -7.82
N THR A 173 13.70 -6.51 -6.74
CA THR A 173 14.98 -7.25 -6.81
C THR A 173 14.83 -8.55 -7.60
N MET A 174 13.72 -9.27 -7.43
CA MET A 174 13.43 -10.50 -8.18
C MET A 174 13.33 -10.23 -9.68
N ILE A 175 12.60 -9.18 -10.08
CA ILE A 175 12.44 -8.79 -11.48
C ILE A 175 13.80 -8.40 -12.07
N VAL A 176 14.52 -7.48 -11.41
CA VAL A 176 15.85 -7.04 -11.87
C VAL A 176 16.82 -8.21 -11.95
N GLY A 177 16.90 -9.03 -10.90
CA GLY A 177 17.77 -10.20 -10.85
C GLY A 177 17.42 -11.23 -11.94
N THR A 178 16.15 -11.48 -12.19
CA THR A 178 15.70 -12.37 -13.28
C THR A 178 16.13 -11.84 -14.64
N VAL A 179 15.91 -10.55 -14.91
CA VAL A 179 16.31 -9.93 -16.18
C VAL A 179 17.83 -10.01 -16.35
N VAL A 180 18.61 -9.70 -15.31
CA VAL A 180 20.08 -9.81 -15.36
C VAL A 180 20.52 -11.25 -15.66
N VAL A 181 19.96 -12.25 -14.97
CA VAL A 181 20.25 -13.67 -15.24
C VAL A 181 19.92 -14.02 -16.68
N MET A 182 18.74 -13.62 -17.19
CA MET A 182 18.36 -13.87 -18.58
C MET A 182 19.34 -13.24 -19.58
N PHE A 183 19.78 -12.00 -19.34
CA PHE A 183 20.75 -11.31 -20.20
C PHE A 183 22.11 -12.00 -20.22
N VAL A 184 22.58 -12.50 -19.07
CA VAL A 184 23.85 -13.25 -18.97
C VAL A 184 23.78 -14.57 -19.75
N TYR A 185 22.63 -15.25 -19.70
CA TYR A 185 22.44 -16.53 -20.38
C TYR A 185 22.21 -16.39 -21.89
N SER A 186 21.36 -15.45 -22.31
CA SER A 186 21.06 -15.19 -23.72
C SER A 186 20.40 -13.82 -23.87
N TRP A 187 21.19 -12.82 -24.26
CA TRP A 187 20.70 -11.45 -24.47
C TRP A 187 19.62 -11.35 -25.55
N GLN A 188 19.63 -12.22 -26.57
CA GLN A 188 18.62 -12.22 -27.63
C GLN A 188 17.23 -12.61 -27.09
N LEU A 189 17.12 -13.74 -26.39
CA LEU A 189 15.87 -14.17 -25.73
C LEU A 189 15.40 -13.19 -24.65
N ALA A 190 16.34 -12.60 -23.90
CA ALA A 190 16.04 -11.58 -22.91
C ALA A 190 15.36 -10.36 -23.53
N LEU A 191 15.90 -9.84 -24.65
CA LEU A 191 15.30 -8.71 -25.37
C LEU A 191 13.90 -9.05 -25.90
N ILE A 192 13.69 -10.24 -26.46
CA ILE A 192 12.37 -10.67 -26.94
C ILE A 192 11.37 -10.68 -25.77
N THR A 193 11.77 -11.23 -24.62
CA THR A 193 10.89 -11.27 -23.44
C THR A 193 10.59 -9.86 -22.94
N VAL A 194 11.60 -9.00 -22.79
CA VAL A 194 11.40 -7.60 -22.37
C VAL A 194 10.48 -6.86 -23.35
N ALA A 195 10.63 -7.08 -24.67
CA ALA A 195 9.77 -6.46 -25.68
C ALA A 195 8.31 -6.91 -25.56
N ILE A 196 8.05 -8.17 -25.19
CA ILE A 196 6.69 -8.69 -24.98
C ILE A 196 6.05 -8.09 -23.71
N PHE A 197 6.83 -7.92 -22.64
CA PHE A 197 6.33 -7.40 -21.36
C PHE A 197 6.30 -5.87 -21.27
N ALA A 198 7.11 -5.16 -22.06
CA ALA A 198 7.19 -3.70 -22.03
C ALA A 198 5.83 -2.98 -22.25
N PRO A 199 4.94 -3.42 -23.17
CA PRO A 199 3.61 -2.83 -23.33
C PRO A 199 2.69 -2.98 -22.12
N LEU A 200 2.94 -3.94 -21.22
CA LEU A 200 2.11 -4.12 -20.02
C LEU A 200 2.29 -2.97 -19.01
N ILE A 201 3.46 -2.34 -18.98
CA ILE A 201 3.76 -1.23 -18.07
C ILE A 201 2.78 -0.05 -18.26
N PRO A 202 2.60 0.52 -19.46
CA PRO A 202 1.62 1.58 -19.67
C PRO A 202 0.17 1.11 -19.49
N ILE A 203 -0.15 -0.15 -19.84
CA ILE A 203 -1.50 -0.71 -19.64
C ILE A 203 -1.85 -0.73 -18.14
N PHE A 204 -0.98 -1.28 -17.30
CA PHE A 204 -1.21 -1.32 -15.86
C PHE A 204 -1.27 0.08 -15.25
N ARG A 205 -0.45 1.03 -15.71
CA ARG A 205 -0.57 2.44 -15.28
C ARG A 205 -1.90 3.06 -15.65
N ALA A 206 -2.41 2.81 -16.85
CA ALA A 206 -3.71 3.32 -17.28
C ALA A 206 -4.85 2.71 -16.45
N ILE A 207 -4.81 1.40 -16.19
CA ILE A 207 -5.76 0.71 -15.31
C ILE A 207 -5.70 1.30 -13.91
N GLN A 208 -4.51 1.42 -13.32
CA GLN A 208 -4.33 1.96 -11.97
C GLN A 208 -4.93 3.37 -11.83
N ARG A 209 -4.67 4.26 -12.80
CA ARG A 209 -5.23 5.62 -12.80
C ARG A 209 -6.77 5.61 -12.85
N ARG A 210 -7.36 4.77 -13.69
CA ARG A 210 -8.82 4.64 -13.79
C ARG A 210 -9.43 4.08 -12.50
N GLN A 211 -8.79 3.07 -11.91
CA GLN A 211 -9.24 2.48 -10.65
C GLN A 211 -9.19 3.50 -9.50
N LEU A 212 -8.14 4.31 -9.42
CA LEU A 212 -8.04 5.38 -8.42
C LEU A 212 -9.15 6.43 -8.60
N ALA A 213 -9.36 6.90 -9.82
CA ALA A 213 -10.43 7.87 -10.10
C ALA A 213 -11.82 7.31 -9.76
N ALA A 214 -12.11 6.06 -10.11
CA ALA A 214 -13.37 5.40 -9.76
C ALA A 214 -13.54 5.21 -8.25
N TYR A 215 -12.44 4.93 -7.54
CA TYR A 215 -12.45 4.82 -6.08
C TYR A 215 -12.71 6.18 -5.40
N ASP A 216 -12.14 7.26 -5.93
CA ASP A 216 -12.38 8.62 -5.42
C ASP A 216 -13.84 9.04 -5.62
N GLU A 217 -14.41 8.72 -6.78
CA GLU A 217 -15.84 8.95 -7.04
C GLU A 217 -16.73 8.15 -6.07
N TRP A 218 -16.45 6.85 -5.93
CA TRP A 218 -17.16 5.99 -4.97
C TRP A 218 -17.06 6.53 -3.53
N ARG A 219 -15.87 6.99 -3.13
CA ARG A 219 -15.63 7.56 -1.81
C ARG A 219 -16.41 8.87 -1.60
N SER A 220 -16.53 9.72 -2.62
CA SER A 220 -17.35 10.93 -2.57
C SER A 220 -18.82 10.59 -2.32
N ARG A 221 -19.38 9.66 -3.10
CA ARG A 221 -20.78 9.23 -2.94
C ARG A 221 -21.06 8.68 -1.55
N VAL A 222 -20.18 7.84 -1.03
CA VAL A 222 -20.28 7.32 0.36
C VAL A 222 -20.28 8.46 1.39
N SER A 223 -19.46 9.50 1.19
CA SER A 223 -19.42 10.68 2.06
C SER A 223 -20.72 11.49 2.01
N ASP A 224 -21.32 11.63 0.83
CA ASP A 224 -22.58 12.34 0.63
C ASP A 224 -23.74 11.59 1.31
N THR A 225 -23.87 10.28 1.06
CA THR A 225 -24.87 9.42 1.74
C THR A 225 -24.73 9.48 3.25
N MET A 226 -23.49 9.42 3.78
CA MET A 226 -23.27 9.47 5.22
C MET A 226 -23.61 10.86 5.81
N SER A 227 -23.42 11.93 5.04
CA SER A 227 -23.81 13.29 5.43
C SER A 227 -25.33 13.42 5.52
N GLU A 228 -26.08 12.88 4.55
CA GLU A 228 -27.55 12.85 4.60
C GLU A 228 -28.09 12.04 5.80
N VAL A 229 -27.47 10.88 6.08
CA VAL A 229 -27.81 10.08 7.27
C VAL A 229 -27.57 10.88 8.55
N SER A 230 -26.43 11.57 8.65
CA SER A 230 -26.12 12.41 9.81
C SER A 230 -27.11 13.56 9.99
N GLU A 231 -27.54 14.21 8.89
CA GLU A 231 -28.56 15.26 8.91
C GLU A 231 -29.91 14.70 9.38
N ALA A 232 -30.34 13.57 8.84
CA ALA A 232 -31.61 12.93 9.21
C ALA A 232 -31.66 12.53 10.70
N VAL A 233 -30.54 12.03 11.25
CA VAL A 233 -30.42 11.70 12.67
C VAL A 233 -30.42 12.96 13.54
N GLY A 234 -29.67 14.00 13.17
CA GLY A 234 -29.65 15.27 13.87
C GLY A 234 -31.00 16.00 13.87
N GLY A 235 -31.73 15.92 12.74
CA GLY A 235 -33.06 16.48 12.53
C GLY A 235 -34.22 15.63 13.06
N ALA A 236 -33.96 14.52 13.75
CA ALA A 236 -34.99 13.56 14.12
C ALA A 236 -36.08 14.14 15.06
N ALA A 237 -35.77 15.15 15.87
CA ALA A 237 -36.76 15.81 16.73
C ALA A 237 -37.79 16.63 15.92
N PRO A 238 -37.39 17.64 15.11
CA PRO A 238 -38.33 18.38 14.27
C PRO A 238 -39.06 17.48 13.27
N VAL A 239 -38.40 16.49 12.65
CA VAL A 239 -39.07 15.52 11.74
C VAL A 239 -40.21 14.76 12.44
N ARG A 240 -40.07 14.45 13.73
CA ARG A 240 -41.12 13.80 14.53
C ARG A 240 -42.27 14.75 14.87
N VAL A 241 -41.96 15.99 15.26
CA VAL A 241 -42.96 17.00 15.63
C VAL A 241 -43.84 17.38 14.45
N TYR A 242 -43.25 17.52 13.25
CA TYR A 242 -43.98 17.88 12.03
C TYR A 242 -44.53 16.66 11.25
N GLY A 243 -44.35 15.43 11.74
CA GLY A 243 -44.89 14.23 11.10
C GLY A 243 -44.25 13.87 9.75
N LEU A 244 -43.02 14.33 9.46
CA LEU A 244 -42.37 14.24 8.14
C LEU A 244 -41.59 12.93 7.91
N ARG A 245 -41.74 11.92 8.77
CA ARG A 245 -40.93 10.68 8.75
C ARG A 245 -40.91 9.95 7.41
N GLU A 246 -42.07 9.85 6.75
CA GLU A 246 -42.19 9.13 5.48
C GLU A 246 -41.50 9.89 4.32
N ARG A 247 -41.50 11.23 4.38
CA ARG A 247 -40.80 12.08 3.41
C ARG A 247 -39.29 11.94 3.57
N GLU A 248 -38.79 11.98 4.81
CA GLU A 248 -37.37 11.83 5.08
C GLU A 248 -36.86 10.42 4.73
N ARG A 249 -37.66 9.39 5.02
CA ARG A 249 -37.35 8.01 4.63
C ARG A 249 -37.23 7.82 3.12
N ARG A 250 -38.06 8.51 2.32
CA ARG A 250 -37.96 8.49 0.85
C ARG A 250 -36.73 9.22 0.34
N ARG A 251 -36.38 10.36 0.94
CA ARG A 251 -35.14 11.09 0.63
C ARG A 251 -33.92 10.21 0.88
N LEU A 252 -33.83 9.61 2.06
CA LEU A 252 -32.70 8.75 2.44
C LEU A 252 -32.59 7.49 1.57
N ARG A 253 -33.71 6.88 1.17
CA ARG A 253 -33.70 5.75 0.23
C ARG A 253 -33.15 6.15 -1.14
N ARG A 254 -33.55 7.31 -1.67
CA ARG A 254 -33.03 7.80 -2.95
C ARG A 254 -31.51 8.02 -2.89
N SER A 255 -31.00 8.57 -1.78
CA SER A 255 -29.56 8.76 -1.56
C SER A 255 -28.75 7.47 -1.42
N VAL A 256 -29.40 6.33 -1.09
CA VAL A 256 -28.76 5.01 -1.00
C VAL A 256 -28.80 4.28 -2.35
N ASP A 257 -29.81 4.57 -3.18
CA ASP A 257 -30.01 3.93 -4.47
C ASP A 257 -29.23 4.62 -5.63
N GLU A 258 -28.72 5.85 -5.43
CA GLU A 258 -27.87 6.63 -6.37
C GLU A 258 -26.36 6.40 -6.17
#